data_AF-A0A945RM06-F1
#
_entry.id   AF-A0A945RM06-F1
#
_cell.length_a   1.000
_cell.length_b   1.000
_cell.length_c   1.000
_cell.angle_alpha   90.00
_cell.angle_beta   90.00
_cell.angle_gamma   90.00
#
_symmetry.space_group_name_H-M   'P 1'
#
loop_
_entity.id
_entity.type
_entity.pdbx_description
1 polymer ?
#
loop_
_entity_poly.entity_id
_entity_poly.type
_entity_poly.pdbx_seq_one_letter_code
_entity_poly.pdbx_strand_id
1 'polypeptide(L)' 'MAKLTSEILDEIKASFERVGGEAYLDELAMRDPPTFCRLLGLVVQSEIKAEMATKINHFNLGGEMAKANFRLAKPEDDK' A
#
# COMPACT_ATOMS: atom_id res chain seq x y z
N MET A 1 -3.91 4.13 -21.08
CA MET A 1 -4.60 2.99 -20.45
C MET A 1 -6.06 3.37 -20.31
N ALA A 2 -6.99 2.60 -20.86
CA ALA A 2 -8.41 2.84 -20.63
C ALA A 2 -8.70 2.69 -19.13
N LYS A 3 -9.31 3.71 -18.53
CA LYS A 3 -9.69 3.67 -17.11
C LYS A 3 -10.96 2.83 -17.02
N LEU A 4 -10.91 1.72 -16.28
CA LEU A 4 -12.11 0.93 -16.01
C LEU A 4 -13.14 1.83 -15.32
N THR A 5 -14.38 1.80 -15.80
CA THR A 5 -15.50 2.47 -15.13
C THR A 5 -15.85 1.71 -13.85
N SER A 6 -16.48 2.39 -12.89
CA SER A 6 -16.94 1.75 -11.64
C SER A 6 -17.86 0.57 -11.91
N GLU A 7 -18.78 0.71 -12.87
CA GLU A 7 -19.71 -0.35 -13.27
C GLU A 7 -18.99 -1.63 -13.73
N ILE A 8 -17.89 -1.50 -14.48
CA ILE A 8 -17.12 -2.67 -14.93
C ILE A 8 -16.39 -3.33 -13.75
N LEU A 9 -15.89 -2.54 -12.80
CA LEU A 9 -15.25 -3.07 -11.59
C LEU A 9 -16.25 -3.83 -10.71
N ASP A 10 -17.46 -3.29 -10.56
CA ASP A 10 -18.54 -3.93 -9.80
C ASP A 10 -18.97 -5.25 -10.44
N GLU A 11 -19.11 -5.30 -11.77
CA GLU A 11 -19.45 -6.55 -12.48
C GLU A 11 -18.31 -7.58 -12.40
N ILE A 12 -17.04 -7.15 -12.47
CA ILE A 12 -15.89 -8.06 -12.26
C ILE A 12 -15.95 -8.67 -10.86
N LYS A 13 -16.21 -7.84 -9.84
CA LYS A 13 -16.32 -8.31 -8.46
C LYS A 13 -17.50 -9.26 -8.29
N ALA A 14 -18.67 -8.91 -8.83
CA ALA A 14 -19.84 -9.78 -8.80
C ALA A 14 -19.57 -11.12 -9.50
N SER A 15 -18.86 -11.10 -10.63
CA SER A 15 -18.45 -12.33 -11.33
C SER A 15 -17.51 -13.20 -10.49
N PHE A 16 -16.54 -12.58 -9.81
CA PHE A 16 -15.65 -13.27 -8.90
C PHE A 16 -16.40 -13.96 -7.75
N GLU A 17 -17.37 -13.27 -7.12
CA GLU A 17 -18.22 -13.87 -6.09
C GLU A 17 -19.05 -15.03 -6.63
N ARG A 18 -19.62 -14.91 -7.85
CA ARG A 18 -20.41 -15.98 -8.48
C ARG A 18 -19.61 -17.26 -8.72
N VAL A 19 -18.30 -17.17 -8.93
CA VAL A 19 -17.44 -18.34 -9.16
C VAL A 19 -16.82 -18.91 -7.88
N GLY A 20 -17.20 -18.38 -6.70
CA GLY A 20 -16.78 -18.89 -5.40
C GLY A 20 -15.90 -17.94 -4.60
N GLY A 21 -15.60 -16.75 -5.12
CA GLY A 21 -14.90 -15.70 -4.39
C GLY A 21 -13.55 -16.17 -3.84
N GLU A 22 -13.36 -16.02 -2.54
CA GLU A 22 -12.12 -16.46 -1.86
C GLU A 22 -11.87 -17.95 -2.01
N ALA A 23 -12.91 -18.80 -1.97
CA ALA A 23 -12.76 -20.25 -2.13
C ALA A 23 -12.22 -20.62 -3.52
N TYR A 24 -12.53 -19.83 -4.55
CA TYR A 24 -11.94 -20.01 -5.88
C TYR A 24 -10.42 -19.76 -5.86
N LEU A 25 -9.95 -18.80 -5.05
CA LEU A 25 -8.52 -18.53 -4.92
C LEU A 25 -7.80 -19.67 -4.18
N ASP A 26 -8.44 -20.25 -3.16
CA ASP A 26 -7.91 -21.43 -2.46
C ASP A 26 -7.79 -22.64 -3.41
N GLU A 27 -8.86 -22.92 -4.17
CA GLU A 27 -8.84 -23.96 -5.20
C GLU A 27 -7.77 -23.69 -6.27
N LEU A 28 -7.62 -22.44 -6.70
CA LEU A 28 -6.61 -22.04 -7.67
C LEU A 28 -5.19 -22.23 -7.12
N ALA A 29 -4.96 -21.92 -5.85
CA ALA A 29 -3.67 -22.12 -5.19
C ALA A 29 -3.28 -23.60 -5.15
N MET A 30 -4.25 -24.51 -4.98
CA MET A 30 -4.00 -25.95 -5.01
C MET A 30 -3.83 -26.50 -6.43
N ARG A 31 -4.65 -26.01 -7.39
CA ARG A 31 -4.69 -26.51 -8.77
C ARG A 31 -3.55 -25.97 -9.64
N ASP A 32 -3.22 -24.69 -9.51
CA ASP A 32 -2.21 -23.99 -10.30
C ASP A 32 -1.49 -22.92 -9.44
N PRO A 33 -0.53 -23.37 -8.61
CA PRO A 33 0.24 -22.47 -7.76
C PRO A 33 0.98 -21.35 -8.52
N PRO A 34 1.60 -21.58 -9.69
CA PRO A 34 2.23 -20.51 -10.46
C PRO A 34 1.29 -19.36 -10.82
N THR A 35 0.06 -19.67 -11.25
CA THR A 35 -0.94 -18.64 -11.58
C THR A 35 -1.38 -17.88 -10.33
N PHE A 36 -1.61 -18.59 -9.22
CA PHE A 36 -1.95 -17.96 -7.95
C PHE A 36 -0.85 -16.99 -7.47
N CYS A 37 0.42 -17.42 -7.47
CA CYS A 37 1.55 -16.57 -7.09
C CYS A 37 1.69 -15.34 -7.99
N ARG A 38 1.39 -15.47 -9.28
CA ARG A 38 1.39 -14.33 -10.22
C ARG A 38 0.31 -13.31 -9.87
N LEU A 39 -0.91 -13.76 -9.57
CA LEU A 39 -2.01 -12.88 -9.14
C LEU A 39 -1.67 -12.19 -7.82
N LEU A 40 -1.13 -12.94 -6.85
CA LEU A 40 -0.67 -12.40 -5.57
C LEU A 40 0.39 -11.30 -5.77
N GLY A 41 1.36 -11.52 -6.67
CA GLY A 41 2.38 -10.52 -6.98
C GLY A 41 1.82 -9.21 -7.55
N LEU A 42 0.69 -9.26 -8.26
CA LEU A 42 0.02 -8.06 -8.77
C LEU A 42 -0.70 -7.28 -7.66
N VAL A 43 -1.33 -7.99 -6.72
CA VAL A 43 -2.11 -7.39 -5.63
C VAL A 43 -1.21 -6.87 -4.50
N VAL A 44 -0.20 -7.65 -4.09
CA VAL A 44 0.69 -7.26 -2.99
C VAL A 44 1.42 -5.96 -3.29
N GLN A 45 1.84 -5.74 -4.55
CA GLN A 45 2.48 -4.49 -4.92
C GLN A 45 1.53 -3.28 -4.85
N SER A 46 0.25 -3.43 -5.20
CA SER A 46 -0.72 -2.35 -5.08
C SER A 46 -1.06 -2.04 -3.62
N GLU A 47 -1.21 -3.06 -2.78
CA GLU A 47 -1.48 -2.90 -1.35
C GLU A 47 -0.29 -2.23 -0.62
N ILE A 48 0.94 -2.68 -0.88
CA ILE A 48 2.14 -2.05 -0.31
C ILE A 48 2.24 -0.58 -0.74
N LYS A 49 1.97 -0.27 -2.01
CA LYS A 49 2.00 1.13 -2.49
C LYS A 49 0.90 1.98 -1.85
N ALA A 50 -0.29 1.43 -1.64
CA ALA A 50 -1.38 2.12 -0.95
C ALA A 50 -1.05 2.38 0.53
N GLU A 51 -0.44 1.40 1.20
CA GLU A 51 0.03 1.52 2.58
C GLU A 51 1.20 2.53 2.71
N MET A 52 2.13 2.54 1.75
CA MET A 52 3.22 3.52 1.73
C MET A 52 2.73 4.94 1.43
N ALA A 53 1.72 5.11 0.58
CA ALA A 53 1.11 6.40 0.31
C ALA A 53 0.37 6.96 1.55
N THR A 54 -0.14 6.10 2.43
CA THR A 54 -0.70 6.50 3.72
C THR A 54 0.38 6.74 4.78
N LYS A 55 1.51 6.01 4.71
CA LYS A 55 2.70 6.19 5.55
C LYS A 55 3.73 7.18 4.99
N ILE A 56 3.30 8.22 4.27
CA ILE A 56 4.21 9.33 3.95
C ILE A 56 4.65 9.91 5.29
N ASN A 57 5.89 9.58 5.70
CA ASN A 57 6.54 10.17 6.85
C ASN A 57 6.56 11.67 6.59
N HIS A 58 5.68 12.39 7.28
CA HIS A 58 5.61 13.84 7.28
C HIS A 58 6.84 14.35 8.03
N PHE A 59 8.02 14.19 7.44
CA PHE A 59 9.24 14.77 7.95
C PHE A 59 9.11 16.27 7.75
N ASN A 60 8.65 16.96 8.80
CA ASN A 60 8.57 18.41 8.81
C ASN A 60 9.99 18.95 8.95
N LEU A 61 10.67 19.05 7.79
CA LEU A 61 12.03 19.57 7.67
C LEU A 61 12.17 20.93 8.38
N GLY A 62 11.17 21.80 8.27
CA GLY A 62 11.16 23.09 8.95
C GLY A 62 11.12 22.99 10.48
N GLY A 63 10.31 22.08 11.02
CA GLY A 63 10.23 21.81 12.46
C GLY A 63 11.52 21.22 13.03
N GLU A 64 12.14 20.28 12.30
CA GLU A 64 13.40 19.66 12.71
C GLU A 64 14.58 20.64 12.59
N MET A 65 14.61 21.50 11.57
CA MET A 65 15.61 22.57 11.45
C MET A 65 15.46 23.62 12.55
N ALA A 66 14.23 24.03 12.89
CA ALA A 66 13.99 24.96 13.99
C ALA A 66 14.44 24.37 15.35
N LYS A 67 14.18 23.08 15.57
CA LYS A 67 14.61 22.34 16.77
C LYS A 67 16.13 22.21 16.84
N ALA A 68 16.80 21.94 15.72
CA ALA A 68 18.25 21.90 15.64
C ALA A 68 18.86 23.29 15.92
N ASN A 69 18.29 24.34 15.34
CA ASN A 69 18.75 25.72 15.55
C ASN A 69 18.57 26.15 17.02
N PHE A 70 17.47 25.75 17.67
CA PHE A 70 17.27 26.00 19.10
C PHE A 70 18.29 25.29 20.00
N ARG A 71 18.72 24.07 19.63
CA ARG A 71 19.79 23.35 20.37
C ARG A 71 21.14 24.05 20.24
N LEU A 72 21.46 24.57 19.05
CA LEU A 72 22.69 25.30 18.79
C LEU A 72 22.71 26.70 19.43
N ALA A 73 21.54 27.31 19.62
CA ALA A 73 21.39 28.64 20.22
C ALA A 73 21.38 28.62 21.76
N LYS A 74 21.37 27.44 22.40
CA LYS A 74 21.61 27.35 23.84
C LYS A 74 23.12 27.48 24.07
N PRO A 75 23.60 28.52 24.76
CA PRO A 75 24.98 28.53 25.21
C PRO A 75 25.13 27.33 26.15
N GLU A 76 26.19 26.54 25.93
CA GLU A 76 26.65 25.61 26.95
C GLU A 76 26.97 26.46 28.20
N ASP A 77 26.21 26.28 29.28
CA ASP A 77 26.60 26.80 30.59
C ASP A 77 27.89 26.05 30.97
N ASP A 78 29.02 26.66 30.63
CA ASP A 78 30.33 26.31 31.16
C ASP A 78 30.26 26.36 32.70
N LYS A 79 30.53 25.21 33.31
CA LYS A 79 30.72 25.07 34.76
C LYS A 79 32.03 25.68 35.23
#